data_AF-A0A445C4Z0-F1
#
_entry.id   AF-A0A445C4Z0-F1
#
_cell.length_a   1.000
_cell.length_b   1.000
_cell.length_c   1.000
_cell.angle_alpha   90.00
_cell.angle_beta   90.00
_cell.angle_gamma   90.00
#
_symmetry.space_group_name_H-M   'P 1'
#
loop_
_entity.id
_entity.type
_entity.pdbx_description
1 polymer ?
#
loop_
_entity_poly.entity_id
_entity_poly.type
_entity_poly.pdbx_seq_one_letter_code
_entity_poly.pdbx_strand_id
1 'polypeptide(L)'
;MGKKAKGSRKGKKAWRANISTEDIEDFFEKTTKDALSGGTLDALPSDALFFEDKSKDLAVKRKIEKHREKVLHVDSVLQGNQFVKPVPSSTRKKGSKNHKAVSMTNEANKDDSDLPSDVFDMWGDKDEDIRKGKKVTKPSLIPAVEVDPPGCSFNPSYESHRDVLACAVAQEMQKIYKDELGPTPVPLTVSGEAIAEEDRYFLDVDDGSDDDEGNLESEGDNEDGASEKRPIKTKRVTRVELNKRLRRKEQQKKEAEAKKLVELSKEIDSIPEIMEEIKQDDKEKQKKRLRREVAKQERLKARPPRLGKHKFEPAPVQVLLSDEINGSIRKLKGCCSLIKDRYKSLEKRGLIVPTSKTSKRKRK
;
A
#
# COMPACT_ATOMS: atom_id res chain seq x y z
N MET A 1 28.26 9.53 -59.45
CA MET A 1 27.26 10.53 -58.97
C MET A 1 26.15 9.77 -58.24
N GLY A 2 25.97 10.01 -56.95
CA GLY A 2 24.89 9.41 -56.18
C GLY A 2 24.74 10.15 -54.86
N LYS A 3 23.96 11.24 -54.85
CA LYS A 3 23.69 11.99 -53.62
C LYS A 3 22.87 11.07 -52.70
N LYS A 4 23.43 10.69 -51.55
CA LYS A 4 22.71 9.97 -50.49
C LYS A 4 21.48 10.78 -50.09
N ALA A 5 20.32 10.13 -50.02
CA ALA A 5 19.07 10.74 -49.58
C ALA A 5 19.27 11.40 -48.21
N LYS A 6 18.91 12.68 -48.09
CA LYS A 6 18.96 13.36 -46.79
C LYS A 6 17.91 12.72 -45.88
N GLY A 7 18.37 12.07 -44.81
CA GLY A 7 17.48 11.57 -43.76
C GLY A 7 16.61 12.71 -43.21
N SER A 8 15.34 12.41 -42.95
CA SER A 8 14.37 13.36 -42.42
C SER A 8 14.91 13.98 -41.12
N ARG A 9 14.97 15.32 -41.07
CA ARG A 9 15.38 16.11 -39.88
C ARG A 9 14.35 16.08 -38.75
N LYS A 10 13.24 15.36 -38.91
CA LYS A 10 12.20 15.25 -37.90
C LYS A 10 12.61 14.23 -36.84
N GLY A 11 12.85 14.71 -35.61
CA GLY A 11 13.11 13.85 -34.45
C GLY A 11 11.89 12.98 -34.10
N LYS A 12 12.08 12.00 -33.21
CA LYS A 12 11.04 11.04 -32.80
C LYS A 12 9.74 11.72 -32.31
N LYS A 13 9.83 12.90 -31.69
CA LYS A 13 8.67 13.67 -31.21
C LYS A 13 7.79 14.21 -32.35
N ALA A 14 8.40 14.67 -33.44
CA ALA A 14 7.68 15.15 -34.62
C ALA A 14 7.03 14.00 -35.41
N TRP A 15 7.59 12.79 -35.34
CA TRP A 15 6.93 11.59 -35.88
C TRP A 15 5.70 11.21 -35.05
N ARG A 16 5.78 11.23 -33.72
CA ARG A 16 4.62 10.95 -32.84
C ARG A 16 3.46 11.94 -33.04
N ALA A 17 3.76 13.21 -33.29
CA ALA A 17 2.74 14.24 -33.53
C ALA A 17 2.11 14.17 -34.93
N ASN A 18 2.76 13.50 -35.89
CA ASN A 18 2.30 13.41 -37.28
C ASN A 18 1.60 12.07 -37.59
N ILE A 19 1.47 11.16 -36.61
CA ILE A 19 0.66 9.95 -36.73
C ILE A 19 -0.76 10.36 -36.32
N SER A 20 -1.71 10.29 -37.26
CA SER A 20 -3.11 10.58 -36.94
C SER A 20 -3.62 9.54 -35.92
N THR A 21 -4.19 10.02 -34.82
CA THR A 21 -4.90 9.21 -33.82
C THR A 21 -6.41 9.23 -34.04
N GLU A 22 -6.89 9.94 -35.07
CA GLU A 22 -8.31 10.15 -35.35
C GLU A 22 -9.06 8.83 -35.55
N ASP A 23 -8.48 7.87 -36.29
CA ASP A 23 -9.09 6.55 -36.50
C ASP A 23 -9.30 5.76 -35.18
N ILE A 24 -8.38 5.93 -34.23
CA ILE A 24 -8.42 5.27 -32.93
C ILE A 24 -9.48 5.94 -32.05
N GLU A 25 -9.52 7.26 -32.06
CA GLU A 25 -10.51 8.07 -31.32
C GLU A 25 -11.91 7.80 -31.86
N ASP A 26 -12.10 7.79 -33.18
CA ASP A 26 -13.36 7.44 -33.84
C ASP A 26 -13.85 6.04 -33.49
N PHE A 27 -12.94 5.07 -33.39
CA PHE A 27 -13.28 3.72 -32.94
C PHE A 27 -13.76 3.71 -31.49
N PHE A 28 -13.07 4.42 -30.59
CA PHE A 28 -13.52 4.56 -29.20
C PHE A 28 -14.85 5.29 -29.08
N GLU A 29 -15.08 6.32 -29.88
CA GLU A 29 -16.36 7.03 -29.90
C GLU A 29 -17.51 6.14 -30.40
N LYS A 30 -17.30 5.41 -31.50
CA LYS A 30 -18.30 4.48 -32.06
C LYS A 30 -18.63 3.37 -31.06
N THR A 31 -17.61 2.74 -30.48
CA THR A 31 -17.80 1.69 -29.47
C THR A 31 -18.52 2.22 -28.21
N THR A 32 -18.27 3.46 -27.80
CA THR A 32 -18.96 4.08 -26.66
C THR A 32 -20.42 4.40 -26.99
N LYS A 33 -20.69 4.95 -28.18
CA LYS A 33 -22.04 5.21 -28.69
C LYS A 33 -22.85 3.92 -28.80
N ASP A 34 -22.26 2.86 -29.35
CA ASP A 34 -22.88 1.54 -29.46
C ASP A 34 -23.15 0.92 -28.09
N ALA A 35 -22.22 1.05 -27.13
CA ALA A 35 -22.45 0.56 -25.76
C ALA A 35 -23.60 1.28 -25.04
N LEU A 36 -23.85 2.56 -25.36
CA LEU A 36 -24.98 3.33 -24.81
C LEU A 36 -26.31 3.01 -25.50
N SER A 37 -26.29 2.65 -26.79
CA SER A 37 -27.49 2.35 -27.58
C SER A 37 -27.96 0.89 -27.50
N GLY A 38 -27.19 0.01 -26.84
CA GLY A 38 -27.58 -1.39 -26.60
C GLY A 38 -26.68 -2.46 -27.23
N GLY A 39 -25.49 -2.09 -27.68
CA GLY A 39 -24.48 -2.98 -28.25
C GLY A 39 -24.31 -2.82 -29.76
N THR A 40 -23.22 -3.36 -30.29
CA THR A 40 -22.91 -3.38 -31.73
C THR A 40 -23.79 -4.39 -32.45
N LEU A 41 -24.44 -3.98 -33.55
CA LEU A 41 -25.30 -4.85 -34.37
C LEU A 41 -24.57 -6.11 -34.88
N ASP A 42 -23.28 -5.99 -35.17
CA ASP A 42 -22.43 -7.10 -35.66
C ASP A 42 -22.27 -8.25 -34.65
N ALA A 43 -22.48 -7.98 -33.36
CA ALA A 43 -22.32 -8.98 -32.30
C ALA A 43 -23.63 -9.74 -31.98
N LEU A 44 -24.78 -9.25 -32.47
CA LEU A 44 -26.07 -9.89 -32.26
C LEU A 44 -26.29 -11.01 -33.31
N PRO A 45 -26.82 -12.18 -32.91
CA PRO A 45 -27.16 -13.22 -33.88
C PRO A 45 -28.26 -12.73 -34.83
N SER A 46 -28.22 -13.16 -36.09
CA SER A 46 -29.17 -12.75 -37.14
C SER A 46 -30.63 -12.99 -36.74
N ASP A 47 -30.90 -14.04 -35.95
CA ASP A 47 -32.23 -14.39 -35.42
C ASP A 47 -32.80 -13.35 -34.43
N ALA A 48 -31.94 -12.55 -33.79
CA ALA A 48 -32.35 -11.46 -32.90
C ALA A 48 -32.55 -10.13 -33.66
N LEU A 49 -31.89 -9.99 -34.82
CA LEU A 49 -31.99 -8.81 -35.67
C LEU A 49 -33.25 -8.82 -36.53
N PHE A 50 -33.64 -10.01 -37.01
CA PHE A 50 -34.76 -10.17 -37.92
C PHE A 50 -35.75 -11.19 -37.37
N PHE A 51 -37.00 -10.75 -37.23
CA PHE A 51 -38.11 -11.63 -36.94
C PHE A 51 -38.93 -11.81 -38.22
N GLU A 52 -38.95 -13.03 -38.76
CA GLU A 52 -39.88 -13.39 -39.84
C GLU A 52 -41.28 -13.61 -39.25
N ASP A 53 -42.13 -12.58 -39.32
CA ASP A 53 -43.53 -12.70 -38.92
C ASP A 53 -44.31 -13.51 -39.98
N LYS A 54 -44.53 -14.80 -39.68
CA LYS A 54 -45.33 -15.72 -40.50
C LYS A 54 -46.79 -15.77 -40.08
N SER A 55 -47.24 -14.89 -39.18
CA SER A 55 -48.62 -14.89 -38.71
C SER A 55 -49.55 -14.15 -39.69
N LYS A 56 -50.69 -14.77 -40.04
CA LYS A 56 -51.70 -14.19 -40.93
C LYS A 56 -52.83 -13.46 -40.20
N ASP A 57 -52.79 -13.34 -38.87
CA ASP A 57 -53.86 -12.72 -38.09
C ASP A 57 -53.30 -11.78 -37.00
N LEU A 58 -53.36 -10.48 -37.26
CA LEU A 58 -53.02 -9.42 -36.29
C LEU A 58 -54.18 -9.22 -35.31
N ALA A 59 -54.32 -10.13 -34.34
CA ALA A 59 -55.14 -9.84 -33.17
C ALA A 59 -54.46 -8.72 -32.35
N VAL A 60 -54.98 -7.50 -32.47
CA VAL A 60 -54.51 -6.31 -31.73
C VAL A 60 -54.55 -6.60 -30.23
N LYS A 61 -53.42 -7.03 -29.66
CA LYS A 61 -53.27 -7.25 -28.21
C LYS A 61 -53.25 -5.90 -27.48
N ARG A 62 -54.44 -5.37 -27.15
CA ARG A 62 -54.62 -4.26 -26.22
C ARG A 62 -54.40 -4.71 -24.77
N LYS A 63 -53.24 -5.30 -24.44
CA LYS A 63 -52.85 -5.54 -23.04
C LYS A 63 -51.34 -5.39 -22.92
N ILE A 64 -50.92 -4.18 -22.54
CA ILE A 64 -49.60 -3.94 -21.96
C ILE A 64 -49.47 -4.91 -20.78
N GLU A 65 -48.52 -5.84 -20.87
CA GLU A 65 -48.27 -6.85 -19.85
C GLU A 65 -48.06 -6.19 -18.49
N LYS A 66 -49.01 -6.39 -17.56
CA LYS A 66 -49.00 -5.83 -16.21
C LYS A 66 -47.95 -6.49 -15.28
N HIS A 67 -47.10 -7.36 -15.83
CA HIS A 67 -46.12 -8.16 -15.08
C HIS A 67 -44.68 -7.65 -15.19
N ARG A 68 -44.45 -6.45 -15.72
CA ARG A 68 -43.14 -5.81 -15.57
C ARG A 68 -42.91 -5.49 -14.10
N GLU A 69 -41.82 -6.01 -13.55
CA GLU A 69 -41.40 -5.71 -12.18
C GLU A 69 -41.29 -4.20 -12.03
N LYS A 70 -42.03 -3.62 -11.08
CA LYS A 70 -42.00 -2.17 -10.80
C LYS A 70 -40.69 -1.85 -10.08
N VAL A 71 -39.61 -1.74 -10.84
CA VAL A 71 -38.32 -1.27 -10.33
C VAL A 71 -38.43 0.21 -10.02
N LEU A 72 -38.01 0.63 -8.83
CA LEU A 72 -37.96 2.05 -8.48
C LEU A 72 -37.00 2.78 -9.42
N HIS A 73 -37.29 4.04 -9.76
CA HIS A 73 -36.44 4.82 -10.66
C HIS A 73 -34.99 4.90 -10.17
N VAL A 74 -34.79 5.06 -8.85
CA VAL A 74 -33.47 5.04 -8.22
C VAL A 74 -32.72 3.71 -8.44
N ASP A 75 -33.41 2.58 -8.34
CA ASP A 75 -32.81 1.26 -8.54
C ASP A 75 -32.52 1.02 -10.03
N SER A 76 -33.39 1.49 -10.93
CA SER A 76 -33.18 1.43 -12.38
C SER A 76 -31.98 2.27 -12.83
N VAL A 77 -31.71 3.40 -12.19
CA VAL A 77 -30.54 4.25 -12.47
C VAL A 77 -29.25 3.63 -11.93
N LEU A 78 -29.34 2.82 -10.86
CA LEU A 78 -28.20 2.11 -10.26
C LEU A 78 -27.88 0.77 -10.96
N GLN A 79 -28.81 0.21 -11.74
CA GLN A 79 -28.52 -0.94 -12.60
C GLN A 79 -27.53 -0.51 -13.69
N GLY A 80 -26.29 -0.98 -13.58
CA GLY A 80 -25.25 -0.68 -14.57
C GLY A 80 -25.63 -1.18 -15.97
N ASN A 81 -25.28 -0.40 -16.99
CA ASN A 81 -25.43 -0.82 -18.39
C ASN A 81 -24.65 -2.11 -18.62
N GLN A 82 -25.34 -3.20 -18.96
CA GLN A 82 -24.74 -4.52 -19.18
C GLN A 82 -23.68 -4.52 -20.30
N PHE A 83 -23.82 -3.59 -21.25
CA PHE A 83 -22.92 -3.44 -22.39
C PHE A 83 -21.67 -2.61 -22.08
N VAL A 84 -21.64 -1.88 -20.96
CA VAL A 84 -20.46 -1.07 -20.56
C VAL A 84 -19.58 -1.90 -19.65
N LYS A 85 -18.39 -2.29 -20.16
CA LYS A 85 -17.40 -3.01 -19.35
C LYS A 85 -16.83 -2.06 -18.27
N PRO A 86 -16.91 -2.40 -16.98
CA PRO A 86 -16.34 -1.57 -15.93
C PRO A 86 -14.80 -1.58 -16.06
N VAL A 87 -14.20 -0.39 -16.13
CA VAL A 87 -12.74 -0.25 -16.13
C VAL A 87 -12.23 -0.63 -14.73
N PRO A 88 -11.38 -1.66 -14.60
CA PRO A 88 -10.88 -2.05 -13.30
C PRO A 88 -9.96 -0.95 -12.76
N SER A 89 -10.38 -0.29 -11.68
CA SER A 89 -9.49 0.60 -10.94
C SER A 89 -8.35 -0.24 -10.36
N SER A 90 -7.13 -0.02 -10.82
CA SER A 90 -5.89 -0.66 -10.34
C SER A 90 -5.72 -2.13 -10.75
N THR A 91 -4.53 -2.43 -11.27
CA THR A 91 -3.94 -3.72 -11.63
C THR A 91 -3.84 -4.68 -10.44
N ARG A 92 -4.97 -5.12 -9.87
CA ARG A 92 -5.00 -6.21 -8.90
C ARG A 92 -5.27 -7.52 -9.62
N LYS A 93 -4.23 -8.36 -9.73
CA LYS A 93 -4.34 -9.76 -10.16
C LYS A 93 -5.48 -10.43 -9.37
N LYS A 94 -6.52 -10.90 -10.06
CA LYS A 94 -7.58 -11.72 -9.46
C LYS A 94 -6.95 -13.04 -9.00
N GLY A 95 -6.84 -13.24 -7.69
CA GLY A 95 -6.58 -14.56 -7.11
C GLY A 95 -7.86 -15.39 -7.19
N SER A 96 -7.82 -16.53 -7.87
CA SER A 96 -8.90 -17.50 -7.84
C SER A 96 -8.99 -18.11 -6.44
N LYS A 97 -10.16 -17.98 -5.80
CA LYS A 97 -10.50 -18.78 -4.61
C LYS A 97 -11.57 -19.78 -5.01
N ASN A 98 -11.14 -21.00 -5.30
CA ASN A 98 -12.01 -22.17 -5.34
C ASN A 98 -12.32 -22.57 -3.89
N HIS A 99 -13.56 -22.38 -3.45
CA HIS A 99 -14.04 -22.97 -2.21
C HIS A 99 -14.64 -24.34 -2.53
N LYS A 100 -13.92 -25.41 -2.15
CA LYS A 100 -14.43 -26.79 -2.11
C LYS A 100 -15.29 -26.93 -0.85
N ALA A 101 -16.57 -27.26 -1.02
CA ALA A 101 -17.45 -27.63 0.09
C ALA A 101 -17.16 -29.08 0.48
N VAL A 102 -16.91 -29.32 1.78
CA VAL A 102 -16.85 -30.66 2.37
C VAL A 102 -17.94 -30.72 3.42
N SER A 103 -18.90 -31.64 3.21
CA SER A 103 -19.94 -32.03 4.14
C SER A 103 -19.40 -33.06 5.12
N MET A 104 -19.48 -32.79 6.42
CA MET A 104 -19.32 -33.79 7.46
C MET A 104 -20.67 -33.95 8.18
N THR A 105 -21.20 -35.17 8.09
CA THR A 105 -22.32 -35.70 8.87
C THR A 105 -21.83 -36.03 10.28
N ASN A 106 -22.48 -35.51 11.31
CA ASN A 106 -22.30 -35.97 12.69
C ASN A 106 -23.59 -36.65 13.14
N GLU A 107 -23.50 -37.96 13.38
CA GLU A 107 -24.45 -38.71 14.19
C GLU A 107 -24.15 -38.43 15.66
N ALA A 108 -25.17 -38.07 16.45
CA ALA A 108 -25.07 -38.01 17.90
C ALA A 108 -26.38 -38.52 18.53
N ASN A 109 -26.18 -39.40 19.51
CA ASN A 109 -27.18 -40.11 20.28
C ASN A 109 -28.12 -39.19 21.06
N LYS A 110 -29.34 -39.68 21.24
CA LYS A 110 -30.48 -38.97 21.81
C LYS A 110 -30.76 -39.55 23.21
N ASP A 111 -30.56 -38.75 24.24
CA ASP A 111 -31.03 -39.03 25.60
C ASP A 111 -32.05 -37.94 25.98
N ASP A 112 -33.29 -38.39 26.14
CA ASP A 112 -34.46 -37.56 26.43
C ASP A 112 -34.52 -37.16 27.91
N SER A 113 -34.78 -35.88 28.20
CA SER A 113 -35.32 -35.44 29.50
C SER A 113 -36.40 -34.39 29.27
N ASP A 114 -37.64 -34.82 29.39
CA ASP A 114 -38.84 -34.00 29.27
C ASP A 114 -39.03 -33.13 30.52
N LEU A 115 -38.96 -31.81 30.35
CA LEU A 115 -39.44 -30.82 31.31
C LEU A 115 -40.38 -29.82 30.62
N PRO A 116 -41.42 -29.34 31.32
CA PRO A 116 -42.60 -28.68 30.75
C PRO A 116 -42.26 -27.36 30.03
N SER A 117 -42.90 -27.19 28.88
CA SER A 117 -42.59 -26.28 27.78
C SER A 117 -42.95 -24.80 27.98
N ASP A 118 -42.90 -24.25 29.20
CA ASP A 118 -43.40 -22.87 29.43
C ASP A 118 -42.48 -21.95 30.26
N VAL A 119 -41.17 -22.19 30.21
CA VAL A 119 -40.18 -21.18 30.59
C VAL A 119 -39.19 -21.04 29.45
N PHE A 120 -39.36 -20.00 28.64
CA PHE A 120 -38.45 -19.66 27.56
C PHE A 120 -37.11 -19.22 28.16
N ASP A 121 -36.15 -20.14 28.25
CA ASP A 121 -34.80 -19.84 28.70
C ASP A 121 -34.07 -19.01 27.64
N MET A 122 -34.17 -17.70 27.78
CA MET A 122 -33.57 -16.72 26.87
C MET A 122 -32.03 -16.80 26.84
N TRP A 123 -31.41 -17.48 27.82
CA TRP A 123 -29.96 -17.63 27.96
C TRP A 123 -29.49 -19.09 27.88
N GLY A 124 -30.39 -20.02 27.57
CA GLY A 124 -30.05 -21.42 27.36
C GLY A 124 -29.30 -21.57 26.04
N ASP A 125 -28.11 -22.17 26.10
CA ASP A 125 -27.33 -22.62 24.94
C ASP A 125 -28.06 -23.80 24.24
N LYS A 126 -29.23 -23.52 23.68
CA LYS A 126 -29.90 -24.41 22.73
C LYS A 126 -29.61 -23.86 21.33
N ASP A 127 -28.57 -24.40 20.72
CA ASP A 127 -28.18 -24.23 19.31
C ASP A 127 -29.23 -24.83 18.33
N GLU A 128 -30.51 -24.81 18.69
CA GLU A 128 -31.61 -25.24 17.82
C GLU A 128 -32.04 -24.04 16.95
N ASP A 129 -31.42 -23.97 15.76
CA ASP A 129 -31.95 -23.37 14.53
C ASP A 129 -32.57 -21.96 14.60
N ILE A 130 -31.96 -21.04 15.36
CA ILE A 130 -32.20 -19.61 15.16
C ILE A 130 -31.56 -19.17 13.84
N ARG A 131 -32.36 -19.18 12.77
CA ARG A 131 -32.17 -18.52 11.46
C ARG A 131 -30.93 -17.61 11.43
N LYS A 132 -29.77 -18.18 11.07
CA LYS A 132 -28.45 -17.55 10.84
C LYS A 132 -28.48 -16.02 11.02
N GLY A 133 -28.51 -15.56 12.26
CA GLY A 133 -28.35 -14.14 12.57
C GLY A 133 -27.03 -13.68 11.95
N LYS A 134 -27.06 -12.61 11.15
CA LYS A 134 -25.84 -12.06 10.53
C LYS A 134 -24.82 -11.80 11.64
N LYS A 135 -23.73 -12.59 11.68
CA LYS A 135 -22.65 -12.41 12.66
C LYS A 135 -22.12 -10.99 12.52
N VAL A 136 -22.43 -10.13 13.48
CA VAL A 136 -21.94 -8.75 13.49
C VAL A 136 -20.43 -8.81 13.65
N THR A 137 -19.70 -8.42 12.61
CA THR A 137 -18.24 -8.35 12.65
C THR A 137 -17.83 -7.31 13.68
N LYS A 138 -17.03 -7.70 14.68
CA LYS A 138 -16.54 -6.76 15.69
C LYS A 138 -15.68 -5.68 15.00
N PRO A 139 -15.89 -4.38 15.28
CA PRO A 139 -15.21 -3.30 14.58
C PRO A 139 -13.72 -3.19 14.93
N SER A 140 -13.29 -3.73 16.07
CA SER A 140 -11.91 -3.67 16.58
C SER A 140 -11.44 -5.03 17.12
N LEU A 141 -10.14 -5.30 17.04
CA LEU A 141 -9.50 -6.49 17.65
C LEU A 141 -9.44 -6.40 19.18
N ILE A 142 -9.35 -5.18 19.71
CA ILE A 142 -9.27 -4.88 21.14
C ILE A 142 -10.64 -5.10 21.79
N PRO A 143 -10.71 -5.74 22.97
CA PRO A 143 -11.97 -5.93 23.69
C PRO A 143 -12.61 -4.59 24.10
N ALA A 144 -13.93 -4.58 24.25
CA ALA A 144 -14.67 -3.36 24.60
C ALA A 144 -14.33 -2.84 26.01
N VAL A 145 -14.05 -3.75 26.93
CA VAL A 145 -13.65 -3.48 28.30
C VAL A 145 -12.37 -4.26 28.55
N GLU A 146 -11.32 -3.56 28.96
CA GLU A 146 -10.07 -4.18 29.39
C GLU A 146 -10.18 -4.49 30.87
N VAL A 147 -9.73 -5.68 31.25
CA VAL A 147 -9.69 -6.10 32.65
C VAL A 147 -8.33 -5.67 33.20
N ASP A 148 -8.36 -4.88 34.27
CA ASP A 148 -7.16 -4.44 34.96
C ASP A 148 -6.44 -5.62 35.65
N PRO A 149 -5.10 -5.54 35.82
CA PRO A 149 -4.36 -6.59 36.52
C PRO A 149 -4.79 -6.70 37.99
N PRO A 150 -4.63 -7.87 38.62
CA PRO A 150 -5.08 -8.12 40.00
C PRO A 150 -4.42 -7.19 41.04
N GLY A 151 -3.22 -6.66 40.74
CA GLY A 151 -2.52 -5.68 41.58
C GLY A 151 -3.22 -4.32 41.70
N CYS A 152 -4.18 -4.01 40.82
CA CYS A 152 -5.04 -2.82 40.91
C CYS A 152 -6.25 -3.01 41.82
N SER A 153 -6.48 -4.22 42.35
CA SER A 153 -7.60 -4.49 43.25
C SER A 153 -7.46 -3.71 44.56
N PHE A 154 -8.55 -3.63 45.32
CA PHE A 154 -8.58 -2.92 46.60
C PHE A 154 -7.62 -3.52 47.64
N ASN A 155 -7.53 -4.84 47.68
CA ASN A 155 -6.67 -5.59 48.60
C ASN A 155 -5.84 -6.60 47.79
N PRO A 156 -4.84 -6.13 47.04
CA PRO A 156 -4.04 -6.97 46.15
C PRO A 156 -3.06 -7.83 46.94
N SER A 157 -2.61 -8.93 46.33
CA SER A 157 -1.45 -9.65 46.88
C SER A 157 -0.20 -8.78 46.76
N TYR A 158 0.74 -8.95 47.69
CA TYR A 158 1.95 -8.13 47.75
C TYR A 158 2.74 -8.15 46.43
N GLU A 159 2.91 -9.33 45.82
CA GLU A 159 3.64 -9.48 44.56
C GLU A 159 2.90 -8.78 43.41
N SER A 160 1.60 -9.05 43.25
CA SER A 160 0.81 -8.43 42.19
C SER A 160 0.77 -6.91 42.30
N HIS A 161 0.70 -6.37 43.51
CA HIS A 161 0.75 -4.93 43.75
C HIS A 161 2.09 -4.33 43.32
N ARG A 162 3.20 -4.96 43.70
CA ARG A 162 4.55 -4.52 43.34
C ARG A 162 4.78 -4.55 41.84
N ASP A 163 4.28 -5.57 41.14
CA ASP A 163 4.43 -5.68 39.69
C ASP A 163 3.72 -4.53 38.96
N VAL A 164 2.49 -4.21 39.38
CA VAL A 164 1.72 -3.13 38.77
C VAL A 164 2.30 -1.76 39.16
N LEU A 165 2.74 -1.58 40.41
CA LEU A 165 3.48 -0.39 40.82
C LEU A 165 4.76 -0.20 40.01
N ALA A 166 5.54 -1.25 39.80
CA ALA A 166 6.74 -1.22 38.98
C ALA A 166 6.43 -0.81 37.54
N CYS A 167 5.34 -1.33 36.97
CA CYS A 167 4.87 -0.91 35.65
C CYS A 167 4.50 0.59 35.61
N ALA A 168 3.82 1.11 36.64
CA ALA A 168 3.45 2.52 36.73
C ALA A 168 4.69 3.42 36.87
N VAL A 169 5.64 3.05 37.74
CA VAL A 169 6.91 3.74 37.92
C VAL A 169 7.71 3.78 36.61
N ALA A 170 7.78 2.66 35.90
CA ALA A 170 8.46 2.60 34.60
C ALA A 170 7.85 3.56 33.57
N GLN A 171 6.52 3.73 33.55
CA GLN A 171 5.86 4.69 32.65
C GLN A 171 6.21 6.15 32.98
N GLU A 172 6.27 6.51 34.28
CA GLU A 172 6.67 7.87 34.68
C GLU A 172 8.15 8.12 34.41
N MET A 173 9.03 7.16 34.71
CA MET A 173 10.46 7.23 34.39
C MET A 173 10.69 7.40 32.88
N GLN A 174 9.92 6.70 32.03
CA GLN A 174 10.00 6.89 30.58
C GLN A 174 9.64 8.30 30.13
N LYS A 175 8.69 8.98 30.80
CA LYS A 175 8.38 10.39 30.49
C LYS A 175 9.55 11.29 30.88
N ILE A 176 10.10 11.08 32.08
CA ILE A 176 11.25 11.82 32.59
C ILE A 176 12.45 11.66 31.64
N TYR A 177 12.83 10.43 31.29
CA TYR A 177 13.94 10.19 30.36
C TYR A 177 13.71 10.79 28.98
N LYS A 178 12.46 10.82 28.50
CA LYS A 178 12.14 11.45 27.22
C LYS A 178 12.34 12.96 27.27
N ASP A 179 12.05 13.58 28.41
CA ASP A 179 12.22 15.02 28.60
C ASP A 179 13.70 15.37 28.82
N GLU A 180 14.46 14.53 29.53
CA GLU A 180 15.89 14.72 29.82
C GLU A 180 16.81 14.42 28.61
N LEU A 181 16.56 13.32 27.89
CA LEU A 181 17.33 12.95 26.70
C LEU A 181 16.81 13.63 25.43
N GLY A 182 15.67 14.31 25.52
CA GLY A 182 15.07 15.00 24.41
C GLY A 182 15.94 16.18 23.94
N PRO A 183 15.99 16.48 22.63
CA PRO A 183 16.62 17.70 22.18
C PRO A 183 15.93 18.90 22.82
N THR A 184 16.72 19.85 23.32
CA THR A 184 16.18 21.09 23.88
C THR A 184 15.34 21.81 22.82
N PRO A 185 14.15 22.31 23.16
CA PRO A 185 13.31 23.00 22.19
C PRO A 185 14.03 24.26 21.72
N VAL A 186 14.05 24.49 20.40
CA VAL A 186 14.60 25.72 19.81
C VAL A 186 13.88 26.91 20.46
N PRO A 187 14.61 27.87 21.05
CA PRO A 187 13.99 29.03 21.66
C PRO A 187 13.16 29.80 20.63
N LEU A 188 11.99 30.30 21.05
CA LEU A 188 11.04 30.99 20.18
C LEU A 188 11.64 32.25 19.52
N THR A 189 12.57 32.88 20.22
CA THR A 189 13.32 34.04 19.74
C THR A 189 14.80 33.77 19.94
N VAL A 190 15.50 33.46 18.85
CA VAL A 190 16.96 33.56 18.80
C VAL A 190 17.25 35.04 18.50
N SER A 191 17.80 35.77 19.46
CA SER A 191 18.37 37.10 19.18
C SER A 191 19.58 36.88 18.27
N GLY A 192 19.38 37.03 16.96
CA GLY A 192 20.44 36.82 15.98
C GLY A 192 21.49 37.92 16.06
N GLU A 193 22.74 37.56 16.30
CA GLU A 193 23.86 38.36 15.80
C GLU A 193 23.83 38.33 14.27
N ALA A 194 24.15 39.46 13.64
CA ALA A 194 24.17 39.57 12.18
C ALA A 194 25.27 38.64 11.64
N ILE A 195 24.86 37.53 11.03
CA ILE A 195 25.78 36.57 10.38
C ILE A 195 26.53 37.33 9.28
N ALA A 196 27.85 37.41 9.41
CA ALA A 196 28.73 38.04 8.43
C ALA A 196 28.53 37.40 7.05
N GLU A 197 28.68 38.19 5.99
CA GLU A 197 28.31 37.78 4.63
C GLU A 197 29.11 36.57 4.11
N GLU A 198 30.28 36.35 4.70
CA GLU A 198 31.22 35.26 4.40
C GLU A 198 30.68 33.88 4.85
N ASP A 199 29.97 33.81 5.98
CA ASP A 199 29.40 32.55 6.50
C ASP A 199 28.15 32.10 5.73
N ARG A 200 27.50 33.03 5.01
CA ARG A 200 26.37 32.71 4.12
C ARG A 200 26.82 31.91 2.90
N TYR A 201 28.08 32.03 2.50
CA TYR A 201 28.62 31.39 1.29
C TYR A 201 28.93 29.90 1.47
N PHE A 202 29.05 29.41 2.71
CA PHE A 202 29.32 28.01 3.01
C PHE A 202 28.09 27.10 2.97
N LEU A 203 26.87 27.65 3.02
CA LEU A 203 25.63 26.86 3.11
C LEU A 203 25.02 26.52 1.74
N ASP A 204 25.42 27.24 0.68
CA ASP A 204 24.84 27.12 -0.67
C ASP A 204 25.58 26.12 -1.59
N VAL A 205 26.52 25.32 -1.07
CA VAL A 205 27.43 24.50 -1.90
C VAL A 205 26.96 23.05 -2.12
N ASP A 206 25.86 22.59 -1.52
CA ASP A 206 25.45 21.16 -1.58
C ASP A 206 24.01 20.90 -2.09
N ASP A 207 23.44 21.80 -2.91
CA ASP A 207 22.25 21.48 -3.74
C ASP A 207 22.71 21.01 -5.13
N GLY A 208 22.96 19.70 -5.22
CA GLY A 208 23.58 19.03 -6.36
C GLY A 208 22.83 19.20 -7.68
N SER A 209 23.51 19.84 -8.63
CA SER A 209 23.32 19.67 -10.07
C SER A 209 24.46 18.82 -10.61
N ASP A 210 24.35 17.50 -10.43
CA ASP A 210 25.22 16.51 -11.08
C ASP A 210 24.58 16.10 -12.42
N ASP A 211 24.79 16.93 -13.44
CA ASP A 211 24.62 16.59 -14.85
C ASP A 211 25.45 17.59 -15.68
N ASP A 212 26.75 17.33 -15.88
CA ASP A 212 27.34 17.62 -17.20
C ASP A 212 28.54 16.73 -17.50
N GLU A 213 28.47 16.21 -18.71
CA GLU A 213 29.33 15.26 -19.38
C GLU A 213 30.67 15.93 -19.75
N GLY A 214 31.73 15.66 -18.97
CA GLY A 214 33.07 16.19 -19.20
C GLY A 214 34.11 15.11 -19.42
N ASN A 215 34.06 14.42 -20.56
CA ASN A 215 35.19 13.63 -21.06
C ASN A 215 36.41 14.54 -21.28
N LEU A 216 37.29 14.60 -20.28
CA LEU A 216 38.59 15.27 -20.36
C LEU A 216 39.68 14.24 -20.05
N GLU A 217 39.97 13.37 -21.02
CA GLU A 217 41.29 12.75 -21.10
C GLU A 217 42.29 13.84 -21.49
N SER A 218 42.82 14.52 -20.46
CA SER A 218 44.08 15.21 -20.58
C SER A 218 45.17 14.15 -20.59
N GLU A 219 45.64 13.85 -21.81
CA GLU A 219 46.98 13.34 -22.07
C GLU A 219 47.99 14.05 -21.15
N GLY A 220 48.85 13.27 -20.53
CA GLY A 220 49.92 13.77 -19.69
C GLY A 220 50.88 14.62 -20.52
N ASP A 221 51.15 15.82 -20.05
CA ASP A 221 52.31 16.59 -20.49
C ASP A 221 53.07 17.05 -19.24
N ASN A 222 54.23 16.43 -19.05
CA ASN A 222 55.37 16.99 -18.35
C ASN A 222 56.57 16.64 -19.24
N GLU A 223 56.89 17.49 -20.21
CA GLU A 223 58.10 18.33 -20.15
C GLU A 223 58.23 19.18 -21.43
N ASP A 224 58.22 20.50 -21.20
CA ASP A 224 58.96 21.56 -21.89
C ASP A 224 59.44 21.31 -23.34
N GLY A 225 58.75 21.98 -24.27
CA GLY A 225 59.21 22.14 -25.64
C GLY A 225 58.24 22.95 -26.50
N ALA A 226 58.28 24.28 -26.34
CA ALA A 226 57.55 25.21 -27.19
C ALA A 226 57.74 24.89 -28.69
N SER A 227 56.72 24.36 -29.35
CA SER A 227 56.67 24.32 -30.81
C SER A 227 55.22 24.37 -31.34
N GLU A 228 55.05 25.24 -32.32
CA GLU A 228 53.81 25.59 -33.01
C GLU A 228 53.01 24.37 -33.47
N LYS A 229 51.69 24.34 -33.22
CA LYS A 229 50.77 23.37 -33.79
C LYS A 229 50.66 23.55 -35.31
N ARG A 230 51.55 22.92 -36.07
CA ARG A 230 51.43 22.76 -37.53
C ARG A 230 50.60 21.51 -37.84
N PRO A 231 49.67 21.54 -38.82
CA PRO A 231 48.95 20.35 -39.24
C PRO A 231 49.94 19.35 -39.86
N ILE A 232 50.18 18.23 -39.17
CA ILE A 232 51.03 17.15 -39.66
C ILE A 232 50.34 16.54 -40.88
N LYS A 233 50.90 16.75 -42.07
CA LYS A 233 50.41 16.12 -43.31
C LYS A 233 50.49 14.60 -43.16
N THR A 234 49.34 13.93 -43.05
CA THR A 234 49.27 12.48 -42.98
C THR A 234 49.81 11.87 -44.27
N LYS A 235 50.84 11.03 -44.17
CA LYS A 235 51.41 10.30 -45.32
C LYS A 235 50.31 9.45 -45.97
N ARG A 236 50.27 9.42 -47.32
CA ARG A 236 49.32 8.58 -48.08
C ARG A 236 49.62 7.10 -47.80
N VAL A 237 48.67 6.41 -47.17
CA VAL A 237 48.76 4.98 -46.85
C VAL A 237 48.73 4.17 -48.14
N THR A 238 49.64 3.21 -48.26
CA THR A 238 49.75 2.36 -49.45
C THR A 238 48.70 1.24 -49.45
N ARG A 239 48.38 0.67 -50.62
CA ARG A 239 47.41 -0.43 -50.76
C ARG A 239 47.78 -1.67 -49.92
N VAL A 240 49.07 -1.91 -49.72
CA VAL A 240 49.59 -3.02 -48.89
C VAL A 240 49.33 -2.77 -47.40
N GLU A 241 49.52 -1.55 -46.91
CA GLU A 241 49.21 -1.16 -45.53
C GLU A 241 47.71 -1.24 -45.23
N LEU A 242 46.85 -0.91 -46.20
CA LEU A 242 45.40 -1.10 -46.09
C LEU A 242 45.02 -2.58 -45.93
N ASN A 243 45.59 -3.47 -46.74
CA ASN A 243 45.32 -4.91 -46.63
C ASN A 243 45.87 -5.51 -45.32
N LYS A 244 47.02 -5.03 -44.84
CA LYS A 244 47.58 -5.42 -43.54
C LYS A 244 46.68 -4.98 -42.37
N ARG A 245 46.10 -3.78 -42.46
CA ARG A 245 45.12 -3.28 -41.49
C ARG A 245 43.81 -4.06 -41.53
N LEU A 246 43.32 -4.42 -42.72
CA LEU A 246 42.11 -5.23 -42.86
C LEU A 246 42.28 -6.61 -42.21
N ARG A 247 43.39 -7.31 -42.48
CA ARG A 247 43.70 -8.62 -41.85
C ARG A 247 43.80 -8.53 -40.32
N ARG A 248 44.48 -7.50 -39.80
CA ARG A 248 44.58 -7.27 -38.34
C ARG A 248 43.22 -6.97 -37.71
N LYS A 249 42.38 -6.19 -38.39
CA LYS A 249 41.01 -5.88 -37.94
C LYS A 249 40.13 -7.12 -37.95
N GLU A 250 40.27 -8.01 -38.93
CA GLU A 250 39.54 -9.30 -38.97
C GLU A 250 39.99 -10.25 -37.86
N GLN A 251 41.30 -10.34 -37.59
CA GLN A 251 41.82 -11.12 -36.46
C GLN A 251 41.29 -10.60 -35.12
N GLN A 252 41.36 -9.28 -34.91
CA GLN A 252 40.81 -8.64 -33.70
C GLN A 252 39.30 -8.89 -33.54
N LYS A 253 38.53 -8.91 -34.64
CA LYS A 253 37.10 -9.25 -34.61
C LYS A 253 36.88 -10.70 -34.19
N LYS A 254 37.61 -11.65 -34.77
CA LYS A 254 37.49 -13.08 -34.42
C LYS A 254 37.90 -13.33 -32.97
N GLU A 255 38.97 -12.69 -32.50
CA GLU A 255 39.39 -12.74 -31.10
C GLU A 255 38.34 -12.13 -30.16
N ALA A 256 37.72 -11.01 -30.55
CA ALA A 256 36.65 -10.41 -29.78
C ALA A 256 35.38 -11.29 -29.75
N GLU A 257 35.04 -11.94 -30.85
CA GLU A 257 33.92 -12.89 -30.92
C GLU A 257 34.19 -14.15 -30.08
N ALA A 258 35.41 -14.69 -30.11
CA ALA A 258 35.80 -15.80 -29.25
C ALA A 258 35.76 -15.42 -27.76
N LYS A 259 36.22 -14.22 -27.39
CA LYS A 259 36.11 -13.70 -26.01
C LYS A 259 34.65 -13.59 -25.58
N LYS A 260 33.78 -13.06 -26.44
CA LYS A 260 32.32 -12.98 -26.17
C LYS A 260 31.68 -14.35 -25.96
N LEU A 261 32.05 -15.35 -26.75
CA LEU A 261 31.53 -16.71 -26.57
C LEU A 261 31.95 -17.32 -25.23
N VAL A 262 33.19 -17.06 -24.80
CA VAL A 262 33.69 -17.49 -23.49
C VAL A 262 33.03 -16.72 -22.34
N GLU A 263 32.71 -15.44 -22.52
CA GLU A 263 31.93 -14.66 -21.55
C GLU A 263 30.51 -15.23 -21.40
N LEU A 264 29.84 -15.52 -22.52
CA LEU A 264 28.50 -16.13 -22.52
C LEU A 264 28.48 -17.51 -21.87
N SER A 265 29.50 -18.37 -22.10
CA SER A 265 29.55 -19.67 -21.42
C SER A 265 29.70 -19.51 -19.91
N LYS A 266 30.53 -18.56 -19.45
CA LYS A 266 30.68 -18.26 -18.02
C LYS A 266 29.39 -17.74 -17.38
N GLU A 267 28.64 -16.91 -18.10
CA GLU A 267 27.32 -16.44 -17.65
C GLU A 267 26.31 -17.60 -17.57
N ILE A 268 26.34 -18.55 -18.51
CA ILE A 268 25.47 -19.73 -18.48
C ILE A 268 25.82 -20.63 -17.29
N ASP A 269 27.11 -20.84 -17.03
CA ASP A 269 27.58 -21.68 -15.94
C ASP A 269 27.26 -21.09 -14.56
N SER A 270 27.11 -19.76 -14.44
CA SER A 270 26.74 -19.08 -13.19
C SER A 270 25.23 -18.99 -12.94
N ILE A 271 24.38 -19.33 -13.92
CA ILE A 271 22.91 -19.38 -13.76
C ILE A 271 22.44 -20.15 -12.51
N PRO A 272 22.94 -21.36 -12.18
CA PRO A 272 22.53 -22.06 -10.96
C PRO A 272 22.83 -21.29 -9.68
N GLU A 273 24.00 -20.64 -9.60
CA GLU A 273 24.39 -19.80 -8.45
C GLU A 273 23.45 -18.60 -8.33
N ILE A 274 23.15 -17.93 -9.45
CA ILE A 274 22.18 -16.82 -9.52
C ILE A 274 20.78 -17.29 -9.09
N MET A 275 20.35 -18.49 -9.49
CA MET A 275 19.05 -19.03 -9.07
C MET A 275 19.01 -19.33 -7.56
N GLU A 276 20.10 -19.82 -6.98
CA GLU A 276 20.20 -20.03 -5.54
C GLU A 276 20.21 -18.72 -4.77
N GLU A 277 20.94 -17.72 -5.26
CA GLU A 277 20.93 -16.35 -4.73
C GLU A 277 19.52 -15.77 -4.76
N ILE A 278 18.82 -15.81 -5.90
CA ILE A 278 17.42 -15.34 -6.02
C ILE A 278 16.51 -16.05 -5.01
N LYS A 279 16.67 -17.37 -4.81
CA LYS A 279 15.88 -18.12 -3.82
C LYS A 279 16.19 -17.69 -2.39
N GLN A 280 17.45 -17.38 -2.06
CA GLN A 280 17.83 -16.87 -0.74
C GLN A 280 17.23 -15.49 -0.52
N ASP A 281 17.39 -14.60 -1.50
CA ASP A 281 16.80 -13.27 -1.56
C ASP A 281 15.28 -13.26 -1.34
N ASP A 282 14.57 -14.14 -2.03
CA ASP A 282 13.12 -14.26 -1.91
C ASP A 282 12.71 -14.77 -0.53
N LYS A 283 13.46 -15.72 0.05
CA LYS A 283 13.23 -16.17 1.43
C LYS A 283 13.45 -15.03 2.43
N GLU A 284 14.46 -14.20 2.23
CA GLU A 284 14.72 -13.04 3.09
C GLU A 284 13.64 -11.96 2.94
N LYS A 285 13.23 -11.64 1.71
CA LYS A 285 12.12 -10.73 1.41
C LYS A 285 10.83 -11.23 2.06
N GLN A 286 10.55 -12.53 2.00
CA GLN A 286 9.40 -13.15 2.69
C GLN A 286 9.50 -13.04 4.20
N LYS A 287 10.65 -13.38 4.81
CA LYS A 287 10.87 -13.22 6.27
C LYS A 287 10.68 -11.76 6.70
N LYS A 288 11.20 -10.80 5.95
CA LYS A 288 11.04 -9.36 6.21
C LYS A 288 9.57 -8.94 6.13
N ARG A 289 8.82 -9.46 5.14
CA ARG A 289 7.38 -9.22 5.01
C ARG A 289 6.60 -9.80 6.20
N LEU A 290 6.87 -11.04 6.57
CA LEU A 290 6.23 -11.69 7.74
C LEU A 290 6.50 -10.91 9.03
N ARG A 291 7.75 -10.49 9.27
CA ARG A 291 8.11 -9.63 10.41
C ARG A 291 7.30 -8.33 10.43
N ARG A 292 7.12 -7.68 9.27
CA ARG A 292 6.31 -6.45 9.15
C ARG A 292 4.82 -6.73 9.42
N GLU A 293 4.29 -7.84 8.95
CA GLU A 293 2.90 -8.23 9.17
C GLU A 293 2.64 -8.55 10.66
N VAL A 294 3.53 -9.31 11.31
CA VAL A 294 3.48 -9.61 12.74
C VAL A 294 3.54 -8.32 13.57
N ALA A 295 4.53 -7.46 13.32
CA ALA A 295 4.66 -6.18 14.02
C ALA A 295 3.43 -5.28 13.82
N LYS A 296 2.79 -5.32 12.64
CA LYS A 296 1.54 -4.59 12.38
C LYS A 296 0.37 -5.19 13.17
N GLN A 297 0.26 -6.52 13.24
CA GLN A 297 -0.79 -7.19 14.01
C GLN A 297 -0.64 -6.93 15.51
N GLU A 298 0.57 -7.05 16.06
CA GLU A 298 0.89 -6.71 17.46
C GLU A 298 0.55 -5.25 17.76
N ARG A 299 0.93 -4.35 16.85
CA ARG A 299 0.58 -2.94 16.96
C ARG A 299 -0.92 -2.71 17.02
N LEU A 300 -1.71 -3.39 16.18
CA LEU A 300 -3.16 -3.27 16.15
C LEU A 300 -3.85 -3.87 17.38
N LYS A 301 -3.23 -4.87 18.02
CA LYS A 301 -3.70 -5.42 19.31
C LYS A 301 -3.46 -4.44 20.46
N ALA A 302 -2.37 -3.66 20.41
CA ALA A 302 -2.01 -2.74 21.50
C ALA A 302 -2.61 -1.32 21.34
N ARG A 303 -2.63 -0.78 20.12
CA ARG A 303 -3.02 0.62 19.85
C ARG A 303 -3.81 0.76 18.56
N PRO A 304 -4.71 1.76 18.49
CA PRO A 304 -5.47 2.03 17.29
C PRO A 304 -4.56 2.52 16.14
N PRO A 305 -4.99 2.33 14.88
CA PRO A 305 -4.40 3.07 13.76
C PRO A 305 -4.58 4.58 13.95
N ARG A 306 -3.70 5.38 13.36
CA ARG A 306 -3.77 6.85 13.46
C ARG A 306 -4.97 7.35 12.65
N LEU A 307 -6.05 7.72 13.36
CA LEU A 307 -7.28 8.22 12.76
C LEU A 307 -7.24 9.73 12.49
N GLY A 308 -6.47 10.50 13.26
CA GLY A 308 -6.42 11.96 13.17
C GLY A 308 -5.07 12.59 13.51
N LYS A 309 -5.08 13.90 13.80
CA LYS A 309 -3.88 14.69 14.11
C LYS A 309 -3.16 14.19 15.37
N HIS A 310 -3.90 13.87 16.42
CA HIS A 310 -3.33 13.40 17.69
C HIS A 310 -3.13 11.89 17.68
N LYS A 311 -2.06 11.44 18.34
CA LYS A 311 -1.81 10.01 18.57
C LYS A 311 -2.62 9.58 19.80
N PHE A 312 -3.03 8.31 19.84
CA PHE A 312 -3.62 7.75 21.05
C PHE A 312 -2.54 7.68 22.14
N GLU A 313 -2.86 8.23 23.30
CA GLU A 313 -2.06 8.17 24.51
C GLU A 313 -2.84 7.35 25.55
N PRO A 314 -2.26 6.26 26.08
CA PRO A 314 -2.92 5.45 27.09
C PRO A 314 -3.10 6.25 28.38
N ALA A 315 -4.16 5.93 29.13
CA ALA A 315 -4.32 6.47 30.47
C ALA A 315 -3.22 5.92 31.40
N PRO A 316 -2.74 6.70 32.37
CA PRO A 316 -1.80 6.20 33.37
C PRO A 316 -2.44 5.06 34.17
N VAL A 317 -1.63 4.05 34.50
CA VAL A 317 -2.09 2.90 35.31
C VAL A 317 -2.52 3.40 36.69
N GLN A 318 -3.68 2.95 37.15
CA GLN A 318 -4.24 3.38 38.42
C GLN A 318 -3.93 2.33 39.48
N VAL A 319 -3.02 2.66 40.38
CA VAL A 319 -2.59 1.77 41.45
C VAL A 319 -2.63 2.55 42.75
N LEU A 320 -3.12 1.91 43.81
CA LEU A 320 -3.00 2.47 45.15
C LEU A 320 -1.53 2.45 45.57
N LEU A 321 -1.06 3.50 46.23
CA LEU A 321 0.27 3.49 46.83
C LEU A 321 0.30 2.56 48.05
N SER A 322 1.49 2.12 48.47
CA SER A 322 1.65 1.24 49.63
C SER A 322 1.02 1.84 50.90
N ASP A 323 1.10 3.15 51.09
CA ASP A 323 0.52 3.87 52.23
C ASP A 323 -1.02 3.96 52.16
N GLU A 324 -1.59 3.79 50.97
CA GLU A 324 -3.02 3.88 50.72
C GLU A 324 -3.72 2.53 50.86
N ILE A 325 -2.97 1.42 50.82
CA ILE A 325 -3.49 0.07 51.05
C ILE A 325 -3.67 -0.14 52.55
N ASN A 326 -4.91 -0.03 53.00
CA ASN A 326 -5.26 -0.10 54.42
C ASN A 326 -6.29 -1.19 54.75
N GLY A 327 -6.62 -2.04 53.77
CA GLY A 327 -7.53 -3.20 53.91
C GLY A 327 -9.00 -2.85 54.24
N SER A 328 -9.34 -1.58 54.49
CA SER A 328 -10.70 -1.12 54.79
C SER A 328 -11.33 -0.31 53.64
N ILE A 329 -12.42 -0.83 53.05
CA ILE A 329 -13.13 -0.18 51.93
C ILE A 329 -13.62 1.23 52.31
N ARG A 330 -13.94 1.47 53.59
CA ARG A 330 -14.38 2.78 54.09
C ARG A 330 -13.30 3.85 53.99
N LYS A 331 -12.03 3.45 53.93
CA LYS A 331 -10.87 4.33 53.81
C LYS A 331 -10.31 4.38 52.38
N LEU A 332 -10.97 3.72 51.42
CA LEU A 332 -10.58 3.76 50.01
C LEU A 332 -10.71 5.20 49.50
N LYS A 333 -9.62 5.75 48.96
CA LYS A 333 -9.68 7.00 48.21
C LYS A 333 -10.38 6.73 46.88
N GLY A 334 -11.36 7.55 46.53
CA GLY A 334 -12.07 7.40 45.25
C GLY A 334 -11.11 7.42 44.07
N CYS A 335 -11.03 6.31 43.33
CA CYS A 335 -10.26 6.20 42.10
C CYS A 335 -11.05 6.74 40.88
N CYS A 336 -10.51 6.56 39.67
CA CYS A 336 -10.93 7.32 38.48
C CYS A 336 -12.44 7.32 38.16
N SER A 337 -12.82 8.32 37.36
CA SER A 337 -14.12 8.34 36.70
C SER A 337 -14.19 7.27 35.60
N LEU A 338 -15.11 6.31 35.72
CA LEU A 338 -15.41 5.28 34.71
C LEU A 338 -15.64 5.86 33.31
N ILE A 339 -16.22 7.07 33.22
CA ILE A 339 -16.44 7.75 31.94
C ILE A 339 -15.13 7.97 31.18
N LYS A 340 -14.05 8.36 31.88
CA LYS A 340 -12.73 8.56 31.25
C LYS A 340 -12.13 7.25 30.78
N ASP A 341 -12.29 6.17 31.55
CA ASP A 341 -11.87 4.83 31.15
C ASP A 341 -12.61 4.37 29.87
N ARG A 342 -13.95 4.45 29.87
CA ARG A 342 -14.76 4.08 28.69
C ARG A 342 -14.44 4.95 27.47
N TYR A 343 -14.24 6.24 27.66
CA TYR A 343 -13.83 7.15 26.59
C TYR A 343 -12.46 6.76 26.01
N LYS A 344 -11.49 6.43 26.87
CA LYS A 344 -10.17 5.95 26.45
C LYS A 344 -10.22 4.58 25.78
N SER A 345 -11.10 3.68 26.20
CA SER A 345 -11.38 2.43 25.50
C SER A 345 -11.94 2.66 24.09
N LEU A 346 -12.84 3.64 23.91
CA LEU A 346 -13.36 3.99 22.58
C LEU A 346 -12.27 4.57 21.66
N GLU A 347 -11.38 5.41 22.21
CA GLU A 347 -10.19 5.89 21.48
C GLU A 347 -9.26 4.71 21.13
N LYS A 348 -8.98 3.82 22.08
CA LYS A 348 -8.08 2.66 21.90
C LYS A 348 -8.59 1.69 20.84
N ARG A 349 -9.91 1.48 20.77
CA ARG A 349 -10.58 0.69 19.74
C ARG A 349 -10.63 1.39 18.37
N GLY A 350 -10.29 2.67 18.31
CA GLY A 350 -10.35 3.48 17.09
C GLY A 350 -11.76 3.84 16.66
N LEU A 351 -12.72 3.83 17.60
CA LEU A 351 -14.10 4.26 17.36
C LEU A 351 -14.24 5.78 17.49
N ILE A 352 -13.44 6.38 18.38
CA ILE A 352 -13.34 7.82 18.58
C ILE A 352 -11.93 8.27 18.22
N VAL A 353 -11.83 9.44 17.59
CA VAL A 353 -10.54 10.06 17.26
C VAL A 353 -9.95 10.70 18.52
N PRO A 354 -8.66 10.45 18.84
CA PRO A 354 -8.01 11.13 19.95
C PRO A 354 -8.03 12.65 19.77
N THR A 355 -8.51 13.37 20.78
CA THR A 355 -8.59 14.84 20.76
C THR A 355 -7.72 15.45 21.85
N SER A 356 -7.07 16.57 21.56
CA SER A 356 -6.45 17.40 22.60
C SER A 356 -7.45 18.37 23.21
N LYS A 357 -7.25 18.75 24.47
CA LYS A 357 -8.06 19.79 25.10
C LYS A 357 -7.78 21.12 24.40
N THR A 358 -8.77 21.64 23.68
CA THR A 358 -8.69 22.99 23.14
C THR A 358 -8.89 23.98 24.27
N SER A 359 -7.84 24.67 24.72
CA SER A 359 -8.03 25.82 25.59
C SER A 359 -8.72 26.92 24.78
N LYS A 360 -9.81 27.48 25.30
CA LYS A 360 -10.39 28.68 24.69
C LYS A 360 -9.33 29.77 24.80
N ARG A 361 -8.86 30.30 23.67
CA ARG A 361 -7.99 31.48 23.66
C ARG A 361 -8.69 32.55 24.50
N LYS A 362 -8.08 32.96 25.61
CA LYS A 362 -8.52 34.16 26.32
C LYS A 362 -8.44 35.28 25.29
N ARG A 363 -9.60 35.87 24.94
CA ARG A 363 -9.63 37.07 24.11
C ARG A 363 -8.81 38.10 24.87
N LYS A 364 -7.78 38.61 24.21
CA LYS A 364 -6.82 39.56 24.78
C LYS A 364 -7.51 40.91 24.96
#